data_AF-A0A8K0XUX9-F1
#
_entry.id   AF-A0A8K0XUX9-F1
#
_cell.length_a   1.000
_cell.length_b   1.000
_cell.length_c   1.000
_cell.angle_alpha   90.00
_cell.angle_beta   90.00
_cell.angle_gamma   90.00
#
_symmetry.space_group_name_H-M   'P 1'
#
loop_
_entity.id
_entity.type
_entity.pdbx_description
1 polymer ?
#
loop_
_entity_poly.entity_id
_entity_poly.type
_entity_poly.pdbx_seq_one_letter_code
_entity_poly.pdbx_strand_id
1 'polypeptide(L)'
;RTLVLDYLCHNSYTGTARAFVRESAVKHLDADGDELMSPAVPELSTGDPLAETLEERLAPAEVRREIQTHLLSGRMDEAISLLNEHFPSVLSEEREPLLGADKSQPSTGFDYIPVTSVDPTHLALNLRIHAFIEAARTVPLPYHPPTALPTTPLSPSSPALAAASKLSVKGPSDPAAHQYDLLHRAQSLYAEAQSLVSAEARATYLVELSHVSGLLAYTDPENSPVSVYLKQERREAIARQVESAILYRTNKLPVSKIELYTRYTSVLWRMCNEYEVKVPPVSRWPAGVKLP
;
A
#
# COMPACT_ATOMS: atom_id res chain seq x y z
N ARG A 1 8.32 21.82 2.67
CA ARG A 1 6.93 21.51 3.09
C ARG A 1 6.18 20.68 2.04
N THR A 2 6.01 21.17 0.82
CA THR A 2 5.24 20.48 -0.24
C THR A 2 5.77 19.09 -0.59
N LEU A 3 7.09 18.89 -0.61
CA LEU A 3 7.71 17.57 -0.85
C LEU A 3 7.38 16.55 0.26
N VAL A 4 7.35 17.01 1.51
CA VAL A 4 7.00 16.15 2.65
C VAL A 4 5.52 15.81 2.62
N LEU A 5 4.66 16.80 2.32
CA LEU A 5 3.23 16.55 2.18
C LEU A 5 2.92 15.59 1.02
N ASP A 6 3.61 15.74 -0.12
CA ASP A 6 3.55 14.80 -1.25
C ASP A 6 3.88 13.37 -0.80
N TYR A 7 4.97 13.18 -0.07
CA TYR A 7 5.36 11.89 0.50
C TYR A 7 4.30 11.30 1.44
N LEU A 8 3.75 12.11 2.35
CA LEU A 8 2.76 11.65 3.32
C LEU A 8 1.44 11.25 2.64
N CYS A 9 0.97 12.04 1.67
CA CYS A 9 -0.22 11.69 0.87
C CYS A 9 0.05 10.45 0.01
N HIS A 10 1.25 10.34 -0.57
CA HIS A 10 1.66 9.22 -1.43
C HIS A 10 1.66 7.89 -0.67
N ASN A 11 2.25 7.85 0.54
CA ASN A 11 2.31 6.67 1.42
C ASN A 11 1.05 6.49 2.31
N SER A 12 -0.03 7.23 2.03
CA SER A 12 -1.31 7.10 2.74
C SER A 12 -1.25 7.40 4.25
N TYR A 13 -0.28 8.20 4.68
CA TYR A 13 -0.14 8.68 6.07
C TYR A 13 -1.04 9.88 6.33
N THR A 14 -2.35 9.68 6.21
CA THR A 14 -3.36 10.75 6.25
C THR A 14 -3.41 11.47 7.59
N GLY A 15 -3.29 10.74 8.71
CA GLY A 15 -3.22 11.32 10.06
C GLY A 15 -2.01 12.24 10.23
N THR A 16 -0.83 11.77 9.81
CA THR A 16 0.41 12.56 9.86
C THR A 16 0.36 13.74 8.89
N ALA A 17 -0.25 13.58 7.71
CA ALA A 17 -0.43 14.68 6.77
C ALA A 17 -1.27 15.80 7.36
N ARG A 18 -2.41 15.47 8.01
CA ARG A 18 -3.26 16.45 8.72
C ARG A 18 -2.50 17.15 9.84
N ALA A 19 -1.81 16.39 10.69
CA ALA A 19 -1.00 16.95 11.78
C ALA A 19 0.11 17.87 11.25
N PHE A 20 0.83 17.40 10.23
CA PHE A 20 1.90 18.17 9.58
C PHE A 20 1.36 19.48 9.01
N VAL A 21 0.24 19.48 8.28
CA VAL A 21 -0.32 20.73 7.73
C VAL A 21 -0.70 21.71 8.83
N ARG A 22 -1.36 21.26 9.89
CA ARG A 22 -1.73 22.09 11.05
C ARG A 22 -0.50 22.72 11.73
N GLU A 23 0.55 21.94 11.96
CA GLU A 23 1.76 22.42 12.62
C GLU A 23 2.64 23.32 11.74
N SER A 24 2.59 23.09 10.42
CA SER A 24 3.40 23.86 9.47
C SER A 24 2.68 25.10 8.91
N ALA A 25 1.41 25.34 9.27
CA ALA A 25 0.72 26.59 8.98
C ALA A 25 1.54 27.75 9.57
N VAL A 26 1.85 28.76 8.74
CA VAL A 26 2.62 29.92 9.18
C VAL A 26 1.76 30.64 10.22
N LYS A 27 2.12 30.50 11.49
CA LYS A 27 1.56 31.34 12.54
C LYS A 27 2.06 32.75 12.28
N HIS A 28 1.17 33.66 11.93
CA HIS A 28 1.50 35.08 11.90
C HIS A 28 1.73 35.49 13.36
N LEU A 29 2.99 35.67 13.72
CA LEU A 29 3.38 36.23 15.02
C LEU A 29 3.41 37.75 14.89
N ASP A 30 2.90 38.46 15.88
CA ASP A 30 3.03 39.91 15.92
C ASP A 30 4.44 40.35 16.36
N ALA A 31 4.67 41.66 16.43
CA ALA A 31 5.96 42.23 16.80
C ALA A 31 6.38 41.88 18.24
N ASP A 32 5.44 41.50 19.09
CA ASP A 32 5.66 41.11 20.48
C ASP A 32 5.85 39.58 20.63
N GLY A 33 5.67 38.82 19.54
CA GLY A 33 5.82 37.36 19.49
C GLY A 33 4.57 36.59 19.87
N ASP A 34 3.43 37.28 20.03
CA ASP A 34 2.15 36.66 20.31
C ASP A 34 1.51 36.15 19.00
N GLU A 35 0.79 35.04 19.10
CA GLU A 35 0.07 34.46 17.97
C GLU A 35 -1.06 35.42 17.56
N LEU A 36 -0.92 36.06 16.41
CA LEU A 36 -1.93 36.97 15.87
C LEU A 36 -3.14 36.12 15.46
N MET A 37 -4.11 35.99 16.37
CA MET A 37 -5.43 35.46 16.08
C MET A 37 -6.02 36.35 14.98
N SER A 38 -6.05 35.84 13.74
CA SER A 38 -6.83 36.44 12.65
C SER A 38 -8.23 36.76 13.17
N PRO A 39 -8.80 37.93 12.81
CA PRO A 39 -9.89 38.52 13.57
C PRO A 39 -11.09 37.56 13.64
N ALA A 40 -11.59 37.42 14.87
CA ALA A 40 -12.77 36.65 15.20
C ALA A 40 -13.94 37.00 14.27
N VAL A 41 -14.33 36.03 13.44
CA VAL A 41 -15.67 35.96 12.86
C VAL A 41 -16.40 34.84 13.62
N PRO A 42 -17.60 35.07 14.15
CA PRO A 42 -18.24 34.18 15.10
C PRO A 42 -18.67 32.86 14.44
N GLU A 43 -18.50 31.80 15.21
CA GLU A 43 -19.11 30.47 15.11
C GLU A 43 -20.15 30.25 13.99
N LEU A 44 -19.73 29.67 12.86
CA LEU A 44 -20.45 28.70 12.03
C LEU A 44 -19.64 28.40 10.76
N SER A 45 -19.07 27.19 10.68
CA SER A 45 -18.88 26.40 9.45
C SER A 45 -18.42 27.14 8.18
N THR A 46 -17.12 27.27 7.92
CA THR A 46 -16.57 27.22 6.55
C THR A 46 -15.07 26.94 6.58
N GLY A 47 -14.63 25.92 5.83
CA GLY A 47 -13.24 25.46 5.84
C GLY A 47 -12.28 26.53 5.34
N ASP A 48 -11.06 26.50 5.87
CA ASP A 48 -9.91 27.08 5.19
C ASP A 48 -9.85 26.46 3.77
N PRO A 49 -9.92 27.23 2.67
CA PRO A 49 -9.96 26.67 1.31
C PRO A 49 -8.75 25.76 1.02
N LEU A 50 -7.64 25.94 1.73
CA LEU A 50 -6.48 25.07 1.67
C LEU A 50 -6.72 23.70 2.34
N ALA A 51 -7.54 23.66 3.40
CA ALA A 51 -7.93 22.45 4.11
C ALA A 51 -8.94 21.62 3.32
N GLU A 52 -9.90 22.25 2.64
CA GLU A 52 -10.82 21.55 1.72
C GLU A 52 -10.06 20.93 0.53
N THR A 53 -9.13 21.69 -0.06
CA THR A 53 -8.23 21.18 -1.11
C THR A 53 -7.33 20.04 -0.60
N LEU A 54 -6.97 20.05 0.68
CA LEU A 54 -6.18 18.98 1.30
C LEU A 54 -7.03 17.72 1.51
N GLU A 55 -8.25 17.84 2.01
CA GLU A 55 -9.15 16.72 2.24
C GLU A 55 -9.48 16.00 0.93
N GLU A 56 -9.73 16.74 -0.15
CA GLU A 56 -9.92 16.15 -1.48
C GLU A 56 -8.69 15.34 -1.93
N ARG A 57 -7.47 15.82 -1.61
CA ARG A 57 -6.23 15.07 -1.90
C ARG A 57 -6.03 13.86 -0.98
N LEU A 58 -6.58 13.87 0.23
CA LEU A 58 -6.45 12.80 1.22
C LEU A 58 -7.51 11.71 1.04
N ALA A 59 -8.71 12.03 0.54
CA ALA A 59 -9.78 11.06 0.29
C ALA A 59 -9.31 9.79 -0.44
N PRO A 60 -8.64 9.87 -1.61
CA PRO A 60 -8.14 8.66 -2.28
C PRO A 60 -7.02 7.95 -1.49
N ALA A 61 -6.29 8.67 -0.64
CA ALA A 61 -5.26 8.08 0.22
C ALA A 61 -5.87 7.31 1.40
N GLU A 62 -7.04 7.72 1.90
CA GLU A 62 -7.77 7.01 2.95
C GLU A 62 -8.32 5.67 2.46
N VAL A 63 -8.93 5.67 1.27
CA VAL A 63 -9.40 4.43 0.64
C VAL A 63 -8.24 3.46 0.38
N ARG A 64 -7.09 3.96 -0.12
CA ARG A 64 -5.89 3.12 -0.30
C ARG A 64 -5.40 2.52 1.01
N ARG A 65 -5.39 3.29 2.10
CA ARG A 65 -5.03 2.81 3.44
C ARG A 65 -5.99 1.73 3.94
N GLU A 66 -7.28 1.88 3.66
CA GLU A 66 -8.30 0.89 4.02
C GLU A 66 -8.07 -0.42 3.26
N ILE A 67 -7.93 -0.36 1.93
CA ILE A 67 -7.58 -1.51 1.07
C ILE A 67 -6.31 -2.20 1.61
N GLN A 68 -5.26 -1.44 1.92
CA GLN A 68 -4.02 -1.97 2.49
C GLN A 68 -4.27 -2.70 3.81
N THR A 69 -5.13 -2.16 4.67
CA THR A 69 -5.50 -2.79 5.95
C THR A 69 -6.25 -4.11 5.75
N HIS A 70 -7.16 -4.18 4.78
CA HIS A 70 -7.84 -5.44 4.43
C HIS A 70 -6.86 -6.49 3.88
N LEU A 71 -5.94 -6.10 2.99
CA LEU A 71 -4.91 -6.99 2.45
C LEU A 71 -3.98 -7.52 3.55
N LEU A 72 -3.50 -6.64 4.44
CA LEU A 72 -2.58 -7.02 5.52
C LEU A 72 -3.26 -7.88 6.60
N SER A 73 -4.58 -7.74 6.79
CA SER A 73 -5.37 -8.54 7.72
C SER A 73 -5.90 -9.86 7.16
N GLY A 74 -5.64 -10.17 5.88
CA GLY A 74 -6.08 -11.41 5.24
C GLY A 74 -7.49 -11.36 4.64
N ARG A 75 -8.19 -10.22 4.69
CA ARG A 75 -9.56 -10.06 4.15
C ARG A 75 -9.52 -9.67 2.67
N MET A 76 -9.09 -10.62 1.83
CA MET A 76 -8.85 -10.40 0.40
C MET A 76 -10.12 -10.05 -0.39
N ASP A 77 -11.24 -10.72 -0.10
CA ASP A 77 -12.49 -10.51 -0.83
C ASP A 77 -13.07 -9.09 -0.60
N GLU A 78 -12.95 -8.57 0.63
CA GLU A 78 -13.31 -7.19 0.97
C GLU A 78 -12.40 -6.19 0.24
N ALA A 79 -11.09 -6.46 0.21
CA ALA A 79 -10.14 -5.62 -0.52
C ALA A 79 -10.43 -5.57 -2.03
N ILE A 80 -10.77 -6.70 -2.65
CA ILE A 80 -11.17 -6.78 -4.07
C ILE A 80 -12.46 -5.98 -4.31
N SER A 81 -13.42 -6.07 -3.40
CA SER A 81 -14.68 -5.32 -3.50
C SER A 81 -14.43 -3.81 -3.46
N LEU A 82 -13.63 -3.34 -2.50
CA LEU A 82 -13.23 -1.93 -2.41
C LEU A 82 -12.41 -1.45 -3.62
N LEU A 83 -11.54 -2.32 -4.16
CA LEU A 83 -10.80 -2.02 -5.39
C LEU A 83 -11.74 -1.82 -6.58
N ASN A 84 -12.73 -2.69 -6.77
CA ASN A 84 -13.70 -2.55 -7.85
C ASN A 84 -14.60 -1.32 -7.69
N GLU A 85 -14.92 -0.95 -6.45
CA GLU A 85 -15.75 0.23 -6.15
C GLU A 85 -15.02 1.55 -6.40
N HIS A 86 -13.78 1.69 -5.90
CA HIS A 86 -13.06 2.96 -5.91
C HIS A 86 -12.01 3.08 -7.02
N PHE A 87 -11.47 1.96 -7.51
CA PHE A 87 -10.39 1.90 -8.49
C PHE A 87 -10.64 0.80 -9.56
N PRO A 88 -11.77 0.83 -10.29
CA PRO A 88 -12.11 -0.24 -11.25
C PRO A 88 -11.04 -0.44 -12.33
N SER A 89 -10.36 0.62 -12.73
CA SER A 89 -9.28 0.60 -13.73
C SER A 89 -8.06 -0.24 -13.34
N VAL A 90 -7.93 -0.65 -12.07
CA VAL A 90 -6.80 -1.45 -11.58
C VAL A 90 -6.92 -2.93 -11.95
N LEU A 91 -8.15 -3.44 -12.02
CA LEU A 91 -8.43 -4.85 -12.35
C LEU A 91 -9.04 -5.03 -13.75
N SER A 92 -9.52 -3.95 -14.38
CA SER A 92 -10.03 -4.01 -15.75
C SER A 92 -8.91 -4.16 -16.80
N GLU A 93 -9.10 -5.10 -17.72
CA GLU A 93 -8.25 -5.31 -18.91
C GLU A 93 -8.32 -4.17 -19.94
N GLU A 94 -9.20 -3.18 -19.74
CA GLU A 94 -9.30 -2.04 -20.63
C GLU A 94 -7.91 -1.40 -20.81
N ARG A 95 -7.41 -1.61 -22.03
CA ARG A 95 -6.10 -1.20 -22.53
C ARG A 95 -5.84 0.25 -22.16
N GLU A 96 -4.69 0.49 -21.54
CA GLU A 96 -3.94 1.68 -21.90
C GLU A 96 -3.67 1.63 -23.42
N PRO A 97 -4.09 2.64 -24.20
CA PRO A 97 -3.18 3.11 -25.22
C PRO A 97 -1.90 3.47 -24.47
N LEU A 98 -0.82 2.76 -24.80
CA LEU A 98 0.54 3.16 -24.47
C LEU A 98 0.63 4.68 -24.41
N LEU A 99 1.18 5.20 -23.30
CA LEU A 99 1.79 6.52 -23.20
C LEU A 99 1.90 7.17 -24.56
N GLY A 100 1.11 8.22 -24.78
CA GLY A 100 0.91 8.88 -26.07
C GLY A 100 2.12 8.76 -26.97
N ALA A 101 2.01 7.90 -27.98
CA ALA A 101 2.82 7.94 -29.18
C ALA A 101 2.44 9.19 -30.00
N ASP A 102 2.51 10.37 -29.39
CA ASP A 102 2.66 11.61 -30.12
C ASP A 102 4.13 11.69 -30.53
N LYS A 103 4.38 11.42 -31.81
CA LYS A 103 5.68 11.43 -32.47
C LYS A 103 6.35 12.82 -32.54
N SER A 104 6.15 13.70 -31.56
CA SER A 104 6.58 15.10 -31.65
C SER A 104 7.28 15.69 -30.43
N GLN A 105 7.54 14.94 -29.35
CA GLN A 105 8.40 15.43 -28.28
C GLN A 105 9.45 14.40 -27.83
N PRO A 106 10.74 14.79 -27.72
CA PRO A 106 11.75 13.92 -27.16
C PRO A 106 11.47 13.78 -25.65
N SER A 107 10.92 12.65 -25.23
CA SER A 107 10.76 12.33 -23.81
C SER A 107 12.13 12.12 -23.18
N THR A 108 12.66 13.15 -22.52
CA THR A 108 13.82 13.07 -21.63
C THR A 108 13.43 12.57 -20.22
N GLY A 109 12.34 11.80 -20.11
CA GLY A 109 11.81 11.29 -18.84
C GLY A 109 12.19 9.83 -18.66
N PHE A 110 12.81 9.49 -17.54
CA PHE A 110 13.05 8.10 -17.16
C PHE A 110 11.70 7.40 -16.92
N ASP A 111 11.32 6.49 -17.80
CA ASP A 111 10.15 5.63 -17.60
C ASP A 111 10.42 4.67 -16.44
N TYR A 112 9.67 4.83 -15.34
CA TYR A 112 9.80 3.96 -14.17
C TYR A 112 9.21 2.59 -14.48
N ILE A 113 10.03 1.55 -14.37
CA ILE A 113 9.60 0.15 -14.46
C ILE A 113 9.33 -0.33 -13.02
N PRO A 114 8.08 -0.65 -12.65
CA PRO A 114 7.79 -1.23 -11.34
C PRO A 114 8.50 -2.60 -11.19
N VAL A 115 9.07 -2.86 -10.01
CA VAL A 115 9.77 -4.12 -9.67
C VAL A 115 8.82 -5.32 -9.70
N THR A 116 7.51 -5.07 -9.59
CA THR A 116 6.44 -6.07 -9.62
C THR A 116 5.48 -5.75 -10.76
N SER A 117 4.90 -6.78 -11.38
CA SER A 117 3.93 -6.59 -12.46
C SER A 117 2.75 -5.71 -12.04
N VAL A 118 2.43 -4.70 -12.86
CA VAL A 118 1.22 -3.85 -12.75
C VAL A 118 0.11 -4.24 -13.74
N ASP A 119 0.30 -5.36 -14.45
CA ASP A 119 -0.72 -5.92 -15.34
C ASP A 119 -1.95 -6.37 -14.52
N PRO A 120 -3.18 -5.96 -14.89
CA PRO A 120 -4.43 -6.31 -14.19
C PRO A 120 -4.64 -7.82 -14.12
N THR A 121 -4.25 -8.57 -15.15
CA THR A 121 -4.42 -10.03 -15.20
C THR A 121 -3.56 -10.71 -14.14
N HIS A 122 -2.29 -10.32 -14.04
CA HIS A 122 -1.36 -10.78 -13.01
C HIS A 122 -1.80 -10.33 -11.62
N LEU A 123 -2.31 -9.11 -11.47
CA LEU A 123 -2.77 -8.60 -10.19
C LEU A 123 -4.00 -9.35 -9.67
N ALA A 124 -5.00 -9.58 -10.53
CA ALA A 124 -6.19 -10.35 -10.21
C ALA A 124 -5.84 -11.79 -9.81
N LEU A 125 -4.94 -12.43 -10.56
CA LEU A 125 -4.49 -13.79 -10.24
C LEU A 125 -3.74 -13.83 -8.91
N ASN A 126 -2.83 -12.89 -8.64
CA ASN A 126 -2.10 -12.80 -7.37
C ASN A 126 -3.04 -12.64 -6.17
N LEU A 127 -4.06 -11.77 -6.30
CA LEU A 127 -5.07 -11.57 -5.26
C LEU A 127 -5.88 -12.84 -4.99
N ARG A 128 -6.27 -13.57 -6.05
CA ARG A 128 -6.99 -14.84 -5.92
C ARG A 128 -6.13 -15.95 -5.31
N ILE A 129 -4.86 -16.04 -5.69
CA ILE A 129 -3.90 -16.96 -5.07
C ILE A 129 -3.81 -16.68 -3.57
N HIS A 130 -3.75 -15.41 -3.17
CA HIS A 130 -3.76 -15.05 -1.76
C HIS A 130 -5.07 -15.33 -1.04
N ALA A 131 -6.21 -15.08 -1.69
CA ALA A 131 -7.51 -15.46 -1.14
C ALA A 131 -7.61 -16.98 -0.90
N PHE A 132 -7.00 -17.79 -1.77
CA PHE A 132 -6.89 -19.23 -1.57
C PHE A 132 -5.96 -19.58 -0.41
N ILE A 133 -4.77 -18.97 -0.33
CA ILE A 133 -3.82 -19.19 0.77
C ILE A 133 -4.46 -18.85 2.12
N GLU A 134 -5.17 -17.73 2.21
CA GLU A 134 -5.88 -17.32 3.43
C GLU A 134 -7.05 -18.25 3.76
N ALA A 135 -7.75 -18.77 2.75
CA ALA A 135 -8.79 -19.78 2.96
C ALA A 135 -8.22 -21.14 3.41
N ALA A 136 -6.98 -21.46 3.03
CA ALA A 136 -6.31 -22.70 3.44
C ALA A 136 -5.76 -22.63 4.88
N ARG A 137 -5.74 -21.46 5.52
CA ARG A 137 -5.26 -21.32 6.91
C ARG A 137 -6.20 -22.00 7.90
N THR A 138 -5.63 -22.79 8.79
CA THR A 138 -6.33 -23.30 9.98
C THR A 138 -6.21 -22.36 11.18
N VAL A 139 -5.15 -21.55 11.22
CA VAL A 139 -4.90 -20.56 12.28
C VAL A 139 -4.87 -19.16 11.66
N PRO A 140 -5.79 -18.25 12.05
CA PRO A 140 -5.77 -16.88 11.56
C PRO A 140 -4.50 -16.15 12.02
N LEU A 141 -3.81 -15.47 11.09
CA LEU A 141 -2.68 -14.59 11.40
C LEU A 141 -3.19 -13.16 11.66
N PRO A 142 -3.21 -12.68 12.92
CA PRO A 142 -3.70 -11.35 13.25
C PRO A 142 -2.73 -10.27 12.74
N TYR A 143 -3.30 -9.19 12.21
CA TYR A 143 -2.55 -8.00 11.84
C TYR A 143 -3.00 -6.82 12.71
N HIS A 144 -2.05 -6.15 13.33
CA HIS A 144 -2.28 -4.96 14.13
C HIS A 144 -1.78 -3.73 13.36
N PRO A 145 -2.67 -2.86 12.85
CA PRO A 145 -2.23 -1.65 12.18
C PRO A 145 -1.48 -0.75 13.18
N PRO A 146 -0.33 -0.17 12.81
CA PRO A 146 0.49 0.68 13.70
C PRO A 146 -0.25 1.87 14.31
N THR A 147 -1.37 2.30 13.71
CA THR A 147 -2.15 3.47 14.13
C THR A 147 -3.19 3.14 15.22
N ALA A 148 -3.37 1.88 15.60
CA ALA A 148 -4.16 1.53 16.76
C ALA A 148 -3.37 1.87 18.03
N LEU A 149 -3.50 3.11 18.51
CA LEU A 149 -3.09 3.46 19.88
C LEU A 149 -3.65 2.39 20.82
N PRO A 150 -2.82 1.77 21.69
CA PRO A 150 -3.35 0.92 22.75
C PRO A 150 -4.13 1.84 23.68
N THR A 151 -5.46 1.73 23.68
CA THR A 151 -6.29 2.27 24.75
C THR A 151 -5.89 1.54 26.03
N THR A 152 -5.01 2.15 26.82
CA THR A 152 -4.68 1.70 28.17
C THR A 152 -5.95 1.68 29.01
N PRO A 153 -6.41 0.53 29.56
CA PRO A 153 -7.47 0.53 30.54
C PRO A 153 -6.84 0.78 31.93
N LEU A 154 -6.87 2.03 32.39
CA LEU A 154 -6.69 2.35 33.80
C LEU A 154 -8.05 2.26 34.50
N SER A 155 -8.37 1.11 35.08
CA SER A 155 -9.16 0.96 36.32
C SER A 155 -9.32 -0.51 36.72
N PRO A 156 -8.96 -0.91 37.96
CA PRO A 156 -9.18 -2.25 38.48
C PRO A 156 -10.36 -2.27 39.47
N SER A 157 -11.51 -2.83 39.07
CA SER A 157 -12.45 -3.50 39.99
C SER A 157 -13.76 -3.88 39.30
N SER A 158 -13.93 -5.17 38.99
CA SER A 158 -15.13 -6.00 39.21
C SER A 158 -15.24 -7.12 38.15
N PRO A 159 -15.45 -8.39 38.54
CA PRO A 159 -15.57 -9.50 37.61
C PRO A 159 -17.03 -9.61 37.15
N ALA A 160 -17.33 -9.19 35.93
CA ALA A 160 -18.64 -9.44 35.33
C ALA A 160 -18.50 -9.62 33.81
N LEU A 161 -18.65 -10.89 33.41
CA LEU A 161 -18.94 -11.41 32.07
C LEU A 161 -18.09 -10.90 30.90
N ALA A 162 -17.10 -11.74 30.55
CA ALA A 162 -16.55 -11.83 29.21
C ALA A 162 -17.65 -12.11 28.17
N ALA A 163 -18.19 -11.05 27.56
CA ALA A 163 -18.87 -11.12 26.28
C ALA A 163 -17.88 -10.66 25.20
N ALA A 164 -16.91 -11.53 24.90
CA ALA A 164 -16.15 -11.42 23.66
C ALA A 164 -17.16 -11.62 22.51
N SER A 165 -17.37 -10.56 21.73
CA SER A 165 -18.08 -10.59 20.46
C SER A 165 -17.37 -11.54 19.50
N LYS A 166 -17.69 -12.83 19.60
CA LYS A 166 -17.58 -13.80 18.51
C LYS A 166 -18.59 -13.37 17.45
N LEU A 167 -18.21 -12.43 16.59
CA LEU A 167 -18.99 -12.16 15.38
C LEU A 167 -18.41 -13.02 14.25
N SER A 168 -19.21 -14.05 13.92
CA SER A 168 -19.16 -14.86 12.70
C SER A 168 -17.95 -15.78 12.50
N VAL A 169 -17.91 -16.86 13.28
CA VAL A 169 -17.48 -18.15 12.72
C VAL A 169 -18.76 -18.93 12.49
N LYS A 170 -19.11 -19.14 11.22
CA LYS A 170 -20.12 -20.12 10.80
C LYS A 170 -19.89 -21.40 11.62
N GLY A 171 -20.99 -22.05 12.05
CA GLY A 171 -20.96 -23.31 12.79
C GLY A 171 -20.04 -24.35 12.15
N PRO A 172 -19.73 -25.48 12.83
CA PRO A 172 -18.68 -26.42 12.42
C PRO A 172 -18.85 -26.71 10.94
N SER A 173 -18.04 -26.07 10.10
CA SER A 173 -18.07 -26.33 8.68
C SER A 173 -17.58 -27.77 8.60
N ASP A 174 -18.38 -28.66 8.04
CA ASP A 174 -17.93 -30.02 7.78
C ASP A 174 -16.53 -29.92 7.16
N PRO A 175 -15.50 -30.52 7.77
CA PRO A 175 -14.13 -30.39 7.26
C PRO A 175 -14.04 -30.84 5.80
N ALA A 176 -14.92 -31.78 5.41
CA ALA A 176 -15.13 -32.21 4.03
C ALA A 176 -15.70 -31.09 3.12
N ALA A 177 -16.65 -30.28 3.59
CA ALA A 177 -17.21 -29.16 2.83
C ALA A 177 -16.16 -28.06 2.62
N HIS A 178 -15.40 -27.74 3.67
CA HIS A 178 -14.29 -26.78 3.57
C HIS A 178 -13.21 -27.24 2.58
N GLN A 179 -12.85 -28.52 2.63
CA GLN A 179 -11.89 -29.11 1.68
C GLN A 179 -12.42 -29.12 0.24
N TYR A 180 -13.71 -29.37 0.03
CA TYR A 180 -14.34 -29.29 -1.29
C TYR A 180 -14.31 -27.86 -1.86
N ASP A 181 -14.64 -26.86 -1.03
CA ASP A 181 -14.58 -25.45 -1.42
C ASP A 181 -13.16 -25.04 -1.83
N LEU A 182 -12.15 -25.48 -1.09
CA LEU A 182 -10.75 -25.24 -1.43
C LEU A 182 -10.34 -25.91 -2.74
N LEU A 183 -10.77 -27.14 -2.99
CA LEU A 183 -10.50 -27.83 -4.26
C LEU A 183 -11.14 -27.10 -5.44
N HIS A 184 -12.37 -26.62 -5.29
CA HIS A 184 -13.03 -25.83 -6.33
C HIS A 184 -12.26 -24.53 -6.62
N ARG A 185 -11.83 -23.81 -5.57
CA ARG A 185 -11.00 -22.60 -5.72
C ARG A 185 -9.68 -22.89 -6.42
N ALA A 186 -9.01 -23.99 -6.07
CA ALA A 186 -7.76 -24.40 -6.71
C ALA A 186 -7.96 -24.72 -8.21
N GLN A 187 -9.05 -25.40 -8.57
CA GLN A 187 -9.39 -25.67 -9.97
C GLN A 187 -9.66 -24.39 -10.76
N SER A 188 -10.41 -23.43 -10.19
CA SER A 188 -10.64 -22.13 -10.82
C SER A 188 -9.34 -21.37 -11.05
N LEU A 189 -8.44 -21.33 -10.06
CA LEU A 189 -7.12 -20.70 -10.16
C LEU A 189 -6.27 -21.31 -11.29
N TYR A 190 -6.30 -22.63 -11.42
CA TYR A 190 -5.54 -23.33 -12.46
C TYR A 190 -6.08 -23.00 -13.86
N ALA A 191 -7.41 -22.94 -14.03
CA ALA A 191 -8.03 -22.53 -15.28
C ALA A 191 -7.66 -21.10 -15.67
N GLU A 192 -7.64 -20.18 -14.69
CA GLU A 192 -7.22 -18.79 -14.90
C GLU A 192 -5.76 -18.69 -15.30
N ALA A 193 -4.85 -19.35 -14.59
CA ALA A 193 -3.43 -19.38 -14.94
C ALA A 193 -3.20 -19.97 -16.35
N GLN A 194 -3.98 -20.95 -16.78
CA GLN A 194 -3.89 -21.51 -18.13
C GLN A 194 -4.37 -20.55 -19.23
N SER A 195 -5.34 -19.68 -18.90
CA SER A 195 -5.88 -18.67 -19.81
C SER A 195 -4.95 -17.47 -20.05
N LEU A 196 -3.86 -17.34 -19.29
CA LEU A 196 -2.87 -16.27 -19.46
C LEU A 196 -2.26 -16.27 -20.87
N VAL A 197 -2.20 -15.09 -21.49
CA VAL A 197 -1.68 -14.88 -22.84
C VAL A 197 -0.16 -15.11 -22.91
N SER A 198 0.57 -14.70 -21.87
CA SER A 198 2.03 -14.84 -21.81
C SER A 198 2.43 -16.25 -21.37
N ALA A 199 3.18 -16.95 -22.23
CA ALA A 199 3.65 -18.30 -21.96
C ALA A 199 4.68 -18.37 -20.79
N GLU A 200 5.53 -17.36 -20.65
CA GLU A 200 6.54 -17.27 -19.60
C GLU A 200 5.91 -16.98 -18.22
N ALA A 201 4.96 -16.03 -18.19
CA ALA A 201 4.19 -15.75 -16.98
C ALA A 201 3.39 -16.98 -16.55
N ARG A 202 2.72 -17.65 -17.50
CA ARG A 202 1.99 -18.90 -17.24
C ARG A 202 2.89 -19.97 -16.63
N ALA A 203 4.08 -20.20 -17.17
CA ALA A 203 5.00 -21.20 -16.62
C ALA A 203 5.37 -20.89 -15.16
N THR A 204 5.65 -19.62 -14.86
CA THR A 204 5.96 -19.15 -13.50
C THR A 204 4.79 -19.38 -12.54
N TYR A 205 3.58 -19.01 -12.94
CA TYR A 205 2.37 -19.19 -12.14
C TYR A 205 2.00 -20.66 -11.92
N LEU A 206 2.20 -21.53 -12.90
CA LEU A 206 1.95 -22.96 -12.73
C LEU A 206 2.90 -23.60 -11.70
N VAL A 207 4.17 -23.18 -11.68
CA VAL A 207 5.12 -23.60 -10.64
C VAL A 207 4.68 -23.08 -9.28
N GLU A 208 4.28 -21.83 -9.16
CA GLU A 208 3.78 -21.28 -7.90
C GLU A 208 2.51 -22.00 -7.40
N LEU A 209 1.55 -22.23 -8.29
CA LEU A 209 0.31 -22.95 -7.98
C LEU A 209 0.56 -24.39 -7.52
N SER A 210 1.61 -25.04 -8.03
CA SER A 210 1.99 -26.38 -7.54
C SER A 210 2.36 -26.37 -6.05
N HIS A 211 3.11 -25.36 -5.60
CA HIS A 211 3.49 -25.21 -4.19
C HIS A 211 2.29 -24.80 -3.33
N VAL A 212 1.47 -23.86 -3.82
CA VAL A 212 0.30 -23.35 -3.10
C VAL A 212 -0.76 -24.45 -2.95
N SER A 213 -1.02 -25.25 -3.99
CA SER A 213 -1.93 -26.41 -3.90
C SER A 213 -1.44 -27.48 -2.93
N GLY A 214 -0.12 -27.57 -2.71
CA GLY A 214 0.49 -28.42 -1.70
C GLY A 214 0.03 -28.12 -0.27
N LEU A 215 -0.52 -26.93 0.00
CA LEU A 215 -1.14 -26.61 1.31
C LEU A 215 -2.31 -27.54 1.64
N LEU A 216 -3.03 -28.04 0.63
CA LEU A 216 -4.18 -28.94 0.82
C LEU A 216 -3.80 -30.35 1.31
N ALA A 217 -2.53 -30.72 1.15
CA ALA A 217 -2.04 -32.03 1.57
C ALA A 217 -1.80 -32.11 3.09
N TYR A 218 -1.73 -30.97 3.78
CA TYR A 218 -1.40 -30.90 5.20
C TYR A 218 -2.63 -30.49 6.01
N THR A 219 -2.86 -31.20 7.11
CA THR A 219 -3.92 -30.85 8.09
C THR A 219 -3.57 -29.55 8.81
N ASP A 220 -2.28 -29.32 9.10
CA ASP A 220 -1.75 -28.10 9.69
C ASP A 220 -0.73 -27.44 8.75
N PRO A 221 -1.17 -26.52 7.86
CA PRO A 221 -0.30 -25.94 6.84
C PRO A 221 0.75 -24.96 7.39
N GLU A 222 0.54 -24.42 8.60
CA GLU A 222 1.46 -23.48 9.25
C GLU A 222 2.79 -24.12 9.71
N ASN A 223 2.80 -25.42 10.02
CA ASN A 223 4.03 -26.16 10.40
C ASN A 223 4.67 -26.90 9.20
N SER A 224 4.11 -26.72 8.00
CA SER A 224 4.53 -27.41 6.78
C SER A 224 5.78 -26.76 6.16
N PRO A 225 6.57 -27.48 5.33
CA PRO A 225 7.60 -26.87 4.48
C PRO A 225 7.09 -25.74 3.57
N VAL A 226 5.79 -25.71 3.24
CA VAL A 226 5.16 -24.64 2.44
C VAL A 226 4.63 -23.47 3.29
N SER A 227 4.89 -23.45 4.60
CA SER A 227 4.52 -22.35 5.51
C SER A 227 5.11 -20.99 5.12
N VAL A 228 6.15 -20.96 4.28
CA VAL A 228 6.71 -19.73 3.69
C VAL A 228 5.63 -18.89 3.00
N TYR A 229 4.63 -19.53 2.40
CA TYR A 229 3.50 -18.85 1.73
C TYR A 229 2.51 -18.21 2.72
N LEU A 230 2.53 -18.62 3.98
CA LEU A 230 1.62 -18.19 5.05
C LEU A 230 2.21 -17.06 5.92
N LYS A 231 3.37 -16.54 5.58
CA LYS A 231 3.98 -15.47 6.37
C LYS A 231 3.43 -14.08 6.02
N GLN A 232 3.60 -13.14 6.93
CA GLN A 232 3.12 -11.77 6.79
C GLN A 232 3.80 -11.03 5.63
N GLU A 233 5.06 -11.33 5.35
CA GLU A 233 5.85 -10.67 4.30
C GLU A 233 5.19 -10.81 2.92
N ARG A 234 4.47 -11.91 2.70
CA ARG A 234 3.75 -12.15 1.44
C ARG A 234 2.52 -11.24 1.33
N ARG A 235 1.78 -11.02 2.43
CA ARG A 235 0.65 -10.06 2.46
C ARG A 235 1.16 -8.64 2.19
N GLU A 236 2.30 -8.28 2.76
CA GLU A 236 2.95 -6.97 2.52
C GLU A 236 3.42 -6.81 1.07
N ALA A 237 3.94 -7.87 0.46
CA ALA A 237 4.36 -7.83 -0.94
C ALA A 237 3.19 -7.55 -1.88
N ILE A 238 2.04 -8.21 -1.67
CA ILE A 238 0.81 -7.95 -2.43
C ILE A 238 0.27 -6.55 -2.15
N ALA A 239 0.23 -6.13 -0.88
CA ALA A 239 -0.22 -4.79 -0.53
C ALA A 239 0.59 -3.71 -1.27
N ARG A 240 1.93 -3.86 -1.32
CA ARG A 240 2.83 -2.99 -2.09
C ARG A 240 2.57 -3.07 -3.59
N GLN A 241 2.35 -4.27 -4.13
CA GLN A 241 2.06 -4.45 -5.56
C GLN A 241 0.76 -3.75 -5.95
N VAL A 242 -0.32 -3.97 -5.20
CA VAL A 242 -1.63 -3.33 -5.40
C VAL A 242 -1.51 -1.80 -5.28
N GLU A 243 -0.82 -1.30 -4.27
CA GLU A 243 -0.62 0.15 -4.11
C GLU A 243 0.12 0.76 -5.31
N SER A 244 1.17 0.08 -5.79
CA SER A 244 1.90 0.52 -6.99
C SER A 244 1.02 0.51 -8.24
N ALA A 245 0.13 -0.47 -8.38
CA ALA A 245 -0.81 -0.58 -9.49
C ALA A 245 -1.89 0.50 -9.44
N ILE A 246 -2.44 0.81 -8.26
CA ILE A 246 -3.38 1.92 -8.06
C ILE A 246 -2.71 3.24 -8.46
N LEU A 247 -1.48 3.49 -8.00
CA LEU A 247 -0.76 4.71 -8.33
C LEU A 247 -0.50 4.81 -9.84
N TYR A 248 0.00 3.74 -10.45
CA TYR A 248 0.24 3.67 -11.89
C TYR A 248 -1.02 3.97 -12.70
N ARG A 249 -2.14 3.29 -12.41
CA ARG A 249 -3.41 3.43 -13.13
C ARG A 249 -4.14 4.75 -12.87
N THR A 250 -3.81 5.44 -11.78
CA THR A 250 -4.34 6.78 -11.48
C THR A 250 -3.45 7.91 -12.03
N ASN A 251 -2.50 7.60 -12.92
CA ASN A 251 -1.52 8.53 -13.47
C ASN A 251 -0.69 9.25 -12.39
N LYS A 252 -0.48 8.59 -11.25
CA LYS A 252 0.39 9.08 -10.17
C LYS A 252 1.71 8.35 -10.24
N LEU A 253 2.78 9.05 -9.88
CA LEU A 253 4.09 8.42 -9.78
C LEU A 253 4.03 7.32 -8.69
N PRO A 254 4.51 6.10 -8.97
CA PRO A 254 4.55 5.02 -8.00
C PRO A 254 5.55 5.27 -6.87
N VAL A 255 6.44 6.25 -7.03
CA VAL A 255 7.41 6.70 -6.03
C VAL A 255 7.19 8.19 -5.78
N SER A 256 7.23 8.61 -4.53
CA SER A 256 7.09 10.01 -4.16
C SER A 256 8.29 10.85 -4.66
N LYS A 257 8.11 12.17 -4.81
CA LYS A 257 9.18 13.04 -5.32
C LYS A 257 10.43 13.04 -4.43
N ILE A 258 10.24 12.99 -3.11
CA ILE A 258 11.35 12.99 -2.15
C ILE A 258 12.14 11.68 -2.21
N GLU A 259 11.48 10.53 -2.38
CA GLU A 259 12.15 9.26 -2.58
C GLU A 259 12.92 9.24 -3.89
N LEU A 260 12.32 9.76 -4.97
CA LEU A 260 12.98 9.88 -6.27
C LEU A 260 14.26 10.71 -6.15
N TYR A 261 14.19 11.89 -5.52
CA TYR A 261 15.37 12.72 -5.28
C TYR A 261 16.40 12.03 -4.40
N THR A 262 15.98 11.32 -3.35
CA THR A 262 16.88 10.59 -2.46
C THR A 262 17.62 9.47 -3.19
N ARG A 263 16.92 8.73 -4.06
CA ARG A 263 17.54 7.70 -4.90
C ARG A 263 18.53 8.31 -5.88
N TYR A 264 18.12 9.38 -6.56
CA TYR A 264 18.96 10.09 -7.52
C TYR A 264 20.23 10.64 -6.86
N THR A 265 20.10 11.35 -5.73
CA THR A 265 21.25 11.88 -4.98
C THR A 265 22.14 10.77 -4.44
N SER A 266 21.57 9.65 -3.98
CA SER A 266 22.35 8.49 -3.52
C SER A 266 23.18 7.86 -4.64
N VAL A 267 22.60 7.74 -5.84
CA VAL A 267 23.32 7.23 -7.02
C VAL A 267 24.39 8.21 -7.46
N LEU A 268 24.07 9.50 -7.58
CA LEU A 268 25.07 10.53 -7.91
C LEU A 268 26.21 10.54 -6.90
N TRP A 269 25.90 10.48 -5.61
CA TRP A 269 26.90 10.43 -4.56
C TRP A 269 27.79 9.20 -4.69
N ARG A 270 27.21 8.02 -4.91
CA ARG A 270 27.94 6.78 -5.15
C ARG A 270 28.84 6.89 -6.38
N MET A 271 28.32 7.40 -7.50
CA MET A 271 29.10 7.59 -8.73
C MET A 271 30.24 8.58 -8.51
N CYS A 272 30.00 9.74 -7.89
CA CYS A 272 31.05 10.71 -7.56
C CYS A 272 32.14 10.09 -6.69
N ASN A 273 31.77 9.21 -5.74
CA ASN A 273 32.73 8.48 -4.92
C ASN A 273 33.52 7.43 -5.73
N GLU A 274 32.86 6.66 -6.60
CA GLU A 274 33.51 5.67 -7.48
C GLU A 274 34.50 6.32 -8.47
N TYR A 275 34.18 7.51 -8.98
CA TYR A 275 35.07 8.29 -9.86
C TYR A 275 36.06 9.18 -9.10
N GLU A 276 36.15 9.06 -7.77
CA GLU A 276 37.04 9.85 -6.90
C GLU A 276 36.95 11.37 -7.17
N VAL A 277 35.75 11.87 -7.43
CA VAL A 277 35.53 13.29 -7.72
C VAL A 277 35.92 14.11 -6.50
N LYS A 278 36.99 14.89 -6.62
CA LYS A 278 37.49 15.75 -5.54
C LYS A 278 36.42 16.76 -5.15
N VAL A 279 36.18 16.85 -3.85
CA VAL A 279 35.26 17.85 -3.28
C VAL A 279 35.77 19.26 -3.65
N PRO A 280 34.90 20.16 -4.12
CA PRO A 280 35.28 21.54 -4.40
C PRO A 280 35.94 22.19 -3.18
N PRO A 281 36.86 23.15 -3.36
CA PRO A 281 37.42 23.90 -2.23
C PRO A 281 36.32 24.68 -1.50
N VAL A 282 36.50 24.89 -0.19
CA VAL A 282 35.53 25.57 0.71
C VAL A 282 35.05 26.93 0.22
N SER A 283 35.84 27.62 -0.61
CA SER A 283 35.50 28.92 -1.22
C SER A 283 34.37 28.83 -2.26
N ARG A 284 34.07 27.62 -2.77
CA ARG A 284 33.00 27.36 -3.74
C ARG A 284 31.78 26.70 -3.10
N TRP A 285 31.76 26.53 -1.78
CA TRP A 285 30.63 25.90 -1.11
C TRP A 285 29.46 26.88 -1.02
N PRO A 286 28.22 26.40 -1.19
CA PRO A 286 27.03 27.19 -0.92
C PRO A 286 27.04 27.70 0.53
N ALA A 287 26.51 28.91 0.75
CA ALA A 287 26.44 29.52 2.07
C ALA A 287 25.71 28.59 3.06
N GLY A 288 26.34 28.35 4.23
CA GLY A 288 25.77 27.54 5.32
C GLY A 288 26.09 26.05 5.27
N VAL A 289 26.78 25.54 4.24
CA VAL A 289 27.19 24.12 4.17
C VAL A 289 28.56 23.94 4.84
N LYS A 290 28.63 23.05 5.83
CA LYS A 290 29.89 22.55 6.42
C LYS A 290 29.87 21.03 6.32
N LEU A 291 30.96 20.43 5.86
CA LEU A 291 31.11 18.98 5.93
C LEU A 291 31.32 18.56 7.39
N PRO A 292 30.72 17.44 7.83
CA PRO A 292 30.98 16.84 9.14
C PRO A 292 32.41 16.33 9.28
#